data_AF-A0A258THN3-F1
#
_entry.id   AF-A0A258THN3-F1
#
_cell.length_a   1.000
_cell.length_b   1.000
_cell.length_c   1.000
_cell.angle_alpha   90.00
_cell.angle_beta   90.00
_cell.angle_gamma   90.00
#
_symmetry.space_group_name_H-M   'P 1'
#
loop_
_entity.id
_entity.type
_entity.pdbx_description
1 polymer ?
#
loop_
_entity_poly.entity_id
_entity_poly.type
_entity_poly.pdbx_seq_one_letter_code
_entity_poly.pdbx_strand_id
1 'polypeptide(L)'
;MTAFNQFGGSSKADSQVVYSQFMQEVKAGNIAKVQIDGRVLRATTHQGKNFNTYAPTDPWLVSDLLKNNVVVEAKPEEQESLLMSIFVSWFPMILLIGVWIFFMRQMQGGGKGGGPFSFGKSKARQLDESSNQTTFADVAGCDEAKEEVTELVEFLRDPSKFQKLGGRIPRGVLLVGPPGTGKTLIARAIAGEAKVPFFSISGSDFVEMFVGVGAARVRDMFETAKKNSPCIIFIDEIDAVGRSRGAGTGGGNDEREQTLNQLLVEMDGFEASSGVIIIAATNRADVLDKALLRPGRFDRQVMVGLPDIKGREQILLVHMRKVPIDPDVKADIIARGTPGF
;
A
#
# COMPACT_ATOMS: atom_id res chain seq x y z
N MET A 1 28.25 21.31 -2.15
CA MET A 1 29.39 20.36 -2.01
C MET A 1 29.53 19.61 -3.34
N THR A 2 29.90 20.32 -4.42
CA THR A 2 31.26 20.30 -5.03
C THR A 2 31.65 18.94 -5.59
N ALA A 3 31.41 18.74 -6.89
CA ALA A 3 32.10 17.77 -7.72
C ALA A 3 32.10 18.26 -9.18
N PHE A 4 32.81 19.35 -9.44
CA PHE A 4 33.14 19.78 -10.80
C PHE A 4 34.43 20.62 -10.78
N ASN A 5 35.58 19.94 -10.83
CA ASN A 5 36.83 20.43 -11.45
C ASN A 5 37.97 19.48 -11.08
N GLN A 6 38.29 18.52 -11.95
CA GLN A 6 39.61 17.90 -11.88
C GLN A 6 40.01 17.28 -13.23
N PHE A 7 40.27 18.15 -14.21
CA PHE A 7 41.21 17.86 -15.30
C PHE A 7 42.03 19.12 -15.58
N GLY A 8 42.84 19.52 -14.61
CA GLY A 8 43.89 20.51 -14.80
C GLY A 8 45.12 19.81 -15.37
N GLY A 9 45.22 19.77 -16.70
CA GLY A 9 46.50 19.52 -17.36
C GLY A 9 47.50 20.59 -16.95
N SER A 10 48.70 20.16 -16.56
CA SER A 10 49.78 21.03 -16.14
C SER A 10 50.27 21.92 -17.29
N SER A 11 49.75 23.14 -17.39
CA SER A 11 50.31 24.16 -18.28
C SER A 11 51.31 24.99 -17.46
N LYS A 12 52.59 24.93 -17.82
CA LYS A 12 53.59 25.93 -17.43
C LYS A 12 52.98 27.32 -17.58
N ALA A 13 53.19 28.19 -16.60
CA ALA A 13 52.78 29.58 -16.67
C ALA A 13 53.52 30.29 -17.83
N ASP A 14 52.96 30.20 -19.04
CA ASP A 14 53.29 31.12 -20.12
C ASP A 14 52.86 32.51 -19.63
N SER A 15 53.82 33.42 -19.52
CA SER A 15 53.56 34.80 -19.10
C SER A 15 52.50 35.41 -20.03
N GLN A 16 51.33 35.75 -19.50
CA GLN A 16 50.27 36.36 -20.27
C GLN A 16 50.54 37.85 -20.41
N VAL A 17 50.61 38.35 -21.65
CA VAL A 17 50.83 39.77 -21.97
C VAL A 17 49.52 40.38 -22.47
N VAL A 18 49.31 41.67 -22.22
CA VAL A 18 48.13 42.40 -22.71
C VAL A 18 48.26 42.64 -24.22
N TYR A 19 47.16 42.53 -24.96
CA TYR A 19 47.14 42.69 -26.42
C TYR A 19 47.79 43.98 -26.92
N SER A 20 47.53 45.11 -26.26
CA SER A 20 48.12 46.41 -26.62
C SER A 20 49.65 46.41 -26.49
N GLN A 21 50.17 45.77 -25.45
CA GLN A 21 51.62 45.62 -25.24
C GLN A 21 52.24 44.69 -26.27
N PHE A 22 51.56 43.59 -26.59
CA PHE A 22 51.96 42.72 -27.69
C PHE A 22 52.04 43.48 -29.03
N MET A 23 51.03 44.29 -29.37
CA MET A 23 51.06 45.08 -30.60
C MET A 23 52.17 46.14 -30.63
N GLN A 24 52.55 46.67 -29.46
CA GLN A 24 53.73 47.55 -29.35
C GLN A 24 55.03 46.78 -29.63
N GLU A 25 55.18 45.56 -29.09
CA GLU A 25 56.35 44.72 -29.34
C GLU A 25 56.45 44.27 -30.80
N VAL A 26 55.31 44.03 -31.46
CA VAL A 26 55.25 43.76 -32.91
C VAL A 26 55.75 44.96 -33.71
N LYS A 27 55.25 46.16 -33.42
CA LYS A 27 55.68 47.40 -34.11
C LYS A 27 57.13 47.77 -33.82
N ALA A 28 57.65 47.39 -32.65
CA ALA A 28 59.05 47.55 -32.29
C ALA A 28 59.98 46.51 -32.96
N GLY A 29 59.43 45.52 -33.67
CA GLY A 29 60.20 44.49 -34.38
C GLY A 29 60.80 43.41 -33.46
N ASN A 30 60.26 43.22 -32.26
CA ASN A 30 60.81 42.28 -31.27
C ASN A 30 60.24 40.85 -31.42
N ILE A 31 59.16 40.69 -32.17
CA ILE A 31 58.43 39.44 -32.34
C ILE A 31 58.87 38.73 -33.61
N ALA A 32 59.36 37.50 -33.48
CA ALA A 32 59.81 36.70 -34.62
C ALA A 32 58.66 35.89 -35.24
N LYS A 33 57.82 35.31 -34.38
CA LYS A 33 56.78 34.37 -34.80
C LYS A 33 55.54 34.49 -33.92
N VAL A 34 54.36 34.37 -34.53
CA VAL A 34 53.08 34.35 -33.83
C VAL A 34 52.26 33.18 -34.33
N GLN A 35 51.84 32.33 -33.41
CA GLN A 35 50.91 31.24 -33.66
C GLN A 35 49.50 31.65 -33.25
N ILE A 36 48.56 31.61 -34.19
CA ILE A 36 47.14 31.94 -33.99
C ILE A 36 46.38 30.64 -33.75
N ASP A 37 45.75 30.53 -32.58
CA ASP A 37 44.96 29.40 -32.10
C ASP A 37 43.59 29.93 -31.64
N GLY A 38 42.66 30.06 -32.59
CA GLY A 38 41.39 30.75 -32.39
C GLY A 38 41.58 32.21 -31.94
N ARG A 39 41.25 32.51 -30.68
CA ARG A 39 41.45 33.84 -30.05
C ARG A 39 42.76 33.98 -29.27
N VAL A 40 43.52 32.90 -29.12
CA VAL A 40 44.78 32.89 -28.39
C VAL A 40 45.93 33.10 -29.39
N LEU A 41 46.75 34.11 -29.15
CA LEU A 41 48.00 34.33 -29.88
C LEU A 41 49.15 33.87 -29.01
N ARG A 42 50.00 32.98 -29.52
CA ARG A 42 51.24 32.57 -28.88
C ARG A 42 52.40 33.21 -29.63
N ALA A 43 53.08 34.15 -28.99
CA ALA A 43 54.16 34.92 -29.60
C ALA A 43 55.53 34.40 -29.13
N THR A 44 56.46 34.31 -30.06
CA THR A 44 57.88 34.01 -29.84
C THR A 44 58.71 35.21 -30.26
N THR A 45 59.43 35.78 -29.30
CA THR A 45 60.38 36.88 -29.54
C THR A 45 61.64 36.40 -30.25
N HIS A 46 62.40 37.31 -30.86
CA HIS A 46 63.73 37.00 -31.42
C HIS A 46 64.72 36.47 -30.36
N GLN A 47 64.48 36.74 -29.07
CA GLN A 47 65.28 36.23 -27.94
C GLN A 47 64.85 34.83 -27.47
N GLY A 48 63.89 34.19 -28.14
CA GLY A 48 63.40 32.84 -27.80
C GLY A 48 62.44 32.80 -26.60
N LYS A 49 62.02 33.96 -26.07
CA LYS A 49 60.99 34.03 -25.03
C LYS A 49 59.60 33.86 -25.66
N ASN A 50 58.80 32.97 -25.09
CA ASN A 50 57.41 32.72 -25.47
C ASN A 50 56.45 33.38 -24.49
N PHE A 51 55.37 33.94 -25.00
CA PHE A 51 54.28 34.48 -24.19
C PHE A 51 52.96 34.41 -24.94
N ASN A 52 51.86 34.42 -24.20
CA ASN A 52 50.52 34.32 -24.79
C ASN A 52 49.75 35.62 -24.59
N THR A 53 48.93 35.99 -25.56
CA THR A 53 47.98 37.10 -25.46
C THR A 53 46.65 36.70 -26.10
N TYR A 54 45.58 37.40 -25.77
CA TYR A 54 44.27 37.21 -26.36
C TYR A 54 43.98 38.35 -27.32
N ALA A 55 43.66 38.03 -28.58
CA ALA A 55 43.30 39.05 -29.56
C ALA A 55 41.82 39.46 -29.37
N PRO A 56 41.51 40.77 -29.26
CA PRO A 56 40.17 41.23 -29.59
C PRO A 56 39.89 40.94 -31.08
N THR A 57 38.62 40.85 -31.48
CA THR A 57 38.25 40.63 -32.89
C THR A 57 38.77 41.78 -33.76
N ASP A 58 39.99 41.64 -34.27
CA ASP A 58 40.72 42.66 -35.02
C ASP A 58 41.02 42.15 -36.43
N PRO A 59 40.28 42.64 -37.45
CA PRO A 59 40.49 42.24 -38.84
C PRO A 59 41.88 42.58 -39.40
N TRP A 60 42.61 43.51 -38.77
CA TRP A 60 43.88 44.05 -39.29
C TRP A 60 45.12 43.42 -38.67
N LEU A 61 44.94 42.57 -37.64
CA LEU A 61 46.03 41.94 -36.89
C LEU A 61 47.02 41.20 -37.80
N VAL A 62 46.53 40.35 -38.70
CA VAL A 62 47.40 39.58 -39.61
C VAL A 62 48.16 40.49 -40.56
N SER A 63 47.52 41.55 -41.05
CA SER A 63 48.16 42.53 -41.94
C SER A 63 49.27 43.30 -41.22
N ASP A 64 49.06 43.69 -39.97
CA ASP A 64 50.06 44.41 -39.17
C ASP A 64 51.24 43.51 -38.76
N LEU A 65 51.01 42.23 -38.51
CA LEU A 65 52.06 41.25 -38.27
C LEU A 65 52.95 41.05 -39.51
N LEU A 66 52.33 40.90 -40.69
CA LEU A 66 53.06 40.72 -41.95
C LEU A 66 53.87 41.96 -42.35
N LYS A 67 53.33 43.17 -42.14
CA LYS A 67 54.05 44.43 -42.40
C LYS A 67 55.33 44.55 -41.58
N ASN A 68 55.37 43.97 -40.38
CA ASN A 68 56.52 43.99 -39.49
C ASN A 68 57.38 42.72 -39.61
N ASN A 69 57.27 41.97 -40.72
CA ASN A 69 58.03 40.74 -41.00
C ASN A 69 57.87 39.63 -39.94
N VAL A 70 56.74 39.57 -39.24
CA VAL A 70 56.46 38.50 -38.27
C VAL A 70 55.95 37.26 -38.99
N VAL A 71 56.50 36.09 -38.67
CA VAL A 71 56.03 34.81 -39.22
C VAL A 71 54.71 34.42 -38.54
N VAL A 72 53.63 34.32 -39.32
CA VAL A 72 52.31 33.94 -38.81
C VAL A 72 52.00 32.47 -39.13
N GLU A 73 51.73 31.67 -38.10
CA GLU A 73 51.26 30.29 -38.26
C GLU A 73 49.85 30.14 -37.67
N ALA A 74 48.88 29.66 -38.45
CA ALA A 74 47.56 29.31 -37.94
C ALA A 74 47.49 27.82 -37.60
N LYS A 75 47.01 27.47 -36.41
CA LYS A 75 46.65 26.08 -36.09
C LYS A 75 45.18 25.84 -36.47
N PRO A 76 44.85 24.72 -37.14
CA PRO A 76 43.47 24.34 -37.33
C PRO A 76 42.84 24.04 -35.96
N GLU A 77 41.61 24.51 -35.73
CA GLU A 77 40.85 24.25 -34.51
C GLU A 77 40.79 22.73 -34.27
N GLU A 78 41.12 22.29 -33.06
CA GLU A 78 41.00 20.88 -32.66
C GLU A 78 39.53 20.48 -32.81
N GLN A 79 39.21 19.75 -33.88
CA GLN A 79 37.87 19.19 -34.07
C GLN A 79 37.60 18.27 -32.89
N GLU A 80 36.60 18.62 -32.09
CA GLU A 80 36.10 17.71 -31.04
C GLU A 80 35.80 16.37 -31.70
N SER A 81 36.45 15.31 -31.20
CA SER A 81 36.32 13.98 -31.77
C SER A 81 34.85 13.58 -31.71
N LEU A 82 34.19 13.50 -32.88
CA LEU A 82 32.74 13.30 -33.01
C LEU A 82 32.24 12.08 -32.21
N LEU A 83 33.09 11.07 -32.05
CA LEU A 83 32.80 9.88 -31.24
C LEU A 83 32.65 10.21 -29.74
N MET A 84 33.45 11.13 -29.21
CA MET A 84 33.36 11.56 -27.81
C MET A 84 32.07 12.35 -27.55
N SER A 85 31.68 13.22 -28.49
CA SER A 85 30.43 13.98 -28.40
C SER A 85 29.19 13.06 -28.43
N ILE A 86 29.18 12.04 -29.31
CA ILE A 86 28.10 11.05 -29.38
C ILE A 86 27.99 10.25 -28.06
N PHE A 87 29.12 9.79 -27.51
CA PHE A 87 29.12 9.01 -26.28
C PHE A 87 28.60 9.82 -25.08
N VAL A 88 29.06 11.07 -24.92
CA VAL A 88 28.62 11.95 -23.81
C VAL A 88 27.14 12.30 -23.92
N SER A 89 26.63 12.52 -25.13
CA SER A 89 25.21 12.83 -25.34
C SER A 89 24.29 11.63 -25.12
N TRP A 90 24.74 10.41 -25.37
CA TRP A 90 23.90 9.20 -25.29
C TRP A 90 24.00 8.49 -23.93
N PHE A 91 25.04 8.76 -23.15
CA PHE A 91 25.26 8.16 -21.82
C PHE A 91 24.05 8.32 -20.88
N PRO A 92 23.40 9.50 -20.73
CA PRO A 92 22.24 9.65 -19.85
C PRO A 92 21.05 8.78 -20.29
N MET A 93 20.84 8.66 -21.61
CA MET A 93 19.73 7.89 -22.16
C MET A 93 19.94 6.38 -21.97
N ILE A 94 21.16 5.90 -22.21
CA ILE A 94 21.52 4.48 -22.02
C ILE A 94 21.40 4.09 -20.53
N LEU A 95 21.81 4.98 -19.62
CA LEU A 95 21.67 4.74 -18.18
C LEU A 95 20.19 4.62 -17.75
N LEU A 96 19.32 5.50 -18.25
CA LEU A 96 17.88 5.42 -17.99
C LEU A 96 17.25 4.12 -18.51
N ILE A 97 17.64 3.69 -19.72
CA ILE A 97 17.18 2.41 -20.29
C ILE A 97 17.67 1.22 -19.45
N GLY A 98 18.91 1.25 -18.98
CA GLY A 98 19.46 0.21 -18.09
C GLY A 98 18.70 0.10 -16.77
N VAL A 99 18.41 1.23 -16.13
CA VAL A 99 17.62 1.29 -14.88
C VAL A 99 16.18 0.82 -15.13
N TRP A 100 15.57 1.22 -16.24
CA TRP A 100 14.23 0.76 -16.64
C TRP A 100 14.15 -0.76 -16.81
N ILE A 101 15.13 -1.35 -17.50
CA ILE A 101 15.22 -2.81 -17.68
C ILE A 101 15.44 -3.52 -16.34
N PHE A 102 16.26 -2.96 -15.46
CA PHE A 102 16.48 -3.49 -14.11
C PHE A 102 15.18 -3.55 -13.28
N PHE A 103 14.39 -2.47 -13.29
CA PHE A 103 13.08 -2.45 -12.62
C PHE A 103 12.08 -3.43 -13.22
N MET A 104 12.00 -3.53 -14.55
CA MET A 104 11.12 -4.51 -15.21
C MET A 104 11.51 -5.96 -14.88
N ARG A 105 12.82 -6.26 -14.80
CA ARG A 105 13.30 -7.60 -14.43
C ARG A 105 13.00 -7.94 -12.96
N GLN A 106 13.05 -6.95 -12.07
CA GLN A 106 12.69 -7.13 -10.67
C GLN A 106 11.18 -7.37 -10.49
N MET A 107 10.34 -6.75 -11.33
CA MET A 107 8.88 -6.89 -11.25
C MET A 107 8.37 -8.24 -11.78
N GLN A 108 9.10 -8.89 -12.70
CA GLN A 108 8.68 -10.14 -13.33
C GLN A 108 9.28 -11.40 -12.67
N GLY A 109 10.34 -11.27 -11.86
CA GLY A 109 11.06 -12.39 -11.24
C GLY A 109 10.59 -12.84 -9.85
N GLY A 110 9.57 -12.20 -9.26
CA GLY A 110 9.09 -12.47 -7.90
C GLY A 110 7.73 -13.17 -7.87
N GLY A 111 7.72 -14.50 -7.92
CA GLY A 111 6.54 -15.29 -7.57
C GLY A 111 6.10 -15.00 -6.13
N LYS A 112 4.79 -14.82 -5.94
CA LYS A 112 4.05 -14.43 -4.71
C LYS A 112 4.02 -12.92 -4.38
N GLY A 113 2.99 -12.25 -4.90
CA GLY A 113 2.11 -11.45 -4.04
C GLY A 113 2.42 -9.98 -3.82
N GLY A 114 3.04 -9.27 -4.76
CA GLY A 114 3.39 -7.85 -4.56
C GLY A 114 3.34 -6.94 -5.80
N GLY A 115 2.59 -7.32 -6.84
CA GLY A 115 2.39 -6.45 -8.01
C GLY A 115 1.22 -5.47 -7.82
N PRO A 116 1.17 -4.35 -8.59
CA PRO A 116 0.04 -3.41 -8.64
C PRO A 116 -1.31 -4.07 -9.03
N PHE A 117 -1.29 -5.31 -9.52
CA PHE A 117 -2.47 -6.12 -9.82
C PHE A 117 -3.02 -6.91 -8.61
N SER A 118 -2.35 -6.92 -7.46
CA SER A 118 -2.82 -7.62 -6.25
C SER A 118 -3.75 -6.77 -5.37
N PHE A 119 -4.13 -5.57 -5.79
CA PHE A 119 -4.94 -4.63 -5.00
C PHE A 119 -6.38 -5.11 -4.73
N GLY A 120 -6.89 -6.10 -5.49
CA GLY A 120 -8.27 -6.59 -5.37
C GLY A 120 -8.49 -7.88 -4.58
N LYS A 121 -7.44 -8.58 -4.13
CA LYS A 121 -7.60 -9.83 -3.36
C LYS A 121 -8.02 -9.54 -1.91
N SER A 122 -8.97 -10.33 -1.41
CA SER A 122 -9.43 -10.25 -0.03
C SER A 122 -8.31 -10.60 0.95
N LYS A 123 -8.16 -9.80 2.01
CA LYS A 123 -7.25 -10.07 3.15
C LYS A 123 -7.91 -10.94 4.23
N ALA A 124 -9.08 -11.52 3.96
CA ALA A 124 -9.82 -12.33 4.93
C ALA A 124 -8.89 -13.39 5.52
N ARG A 125 -8.77 -13.39 6.86
CA ARG A 125 -7.99 -14.41 7.56
C ARG A 125 -8.82 -15.69 7.55
N GLN A 126 -8.43 -16.64 6.72
CA GLN A 126 -8.97 -17.98 6.75
C GLN A 126 -8.44 -18.68 8.01
N LEU A 127 -9.35 -19.00 8.92
CA LEU A 127 -9.08 -19.96 9.97
C LEU A 127 -9.56 -21.32 9.45
N ASP A 128 -8.61 -22.17 9.11
CA ASP A 128 -8.90 -23.54 8.70
C ASP A 128 -9.61 -24.30 9.82
N GLU A 129 -10.40 -25.30 9.45
CA GLU A 129 -11.19 -26.16 10.36
C GLU A 129 -10.36 -26.73 11.53
N SER A 130 -9.06 -26.99 11.30
CA SER A 130 -8.12 -27.50 12.30
C SER A 130 -7.56 -26.43 13.25
N SER A 131 -7.72 -25.14 12.93
CA SER A 131 -7.14 -24.02 13.69
C SER A 131 -8.11 -23.37 14.67
N ASN A 132 -9.42 -23.55 14.49
CA ASN A 132 -10.41 -22.97 15.39
C ASN A 132 -10.78 -23.94 16.52
N GLN A 133 -10.13 -23.76 17.67
CA GLN A 133 -10.37 -24.59 18.88
C GLN A 133 -11.48 -24.05 19.79
N THR A 134 -12.10 -22.90 19.44
CA THR A 134 -13.08 -22.25 20.31
C THR A 134 -14.44 -22.93 20.16
N THR A 135 -15.05 -23.33 21.28
CA THR A 135 -16.36 -24.01 21.32
C THR A 135 -17.34 -23.26 22.21
N PHE A 136 -18.61 -23.70 22.31
CA PHE A 136 -19.57 -23.04 23.22
C PHE A 136 -19.21 -23.20 24.70
N ALA A 137 -18.33 -24.13 25.04
CA ALA A 137 -17.78 -24.26 26.39
C ALA A 137 -16.84 -23.10 26.78
N ASP A 138 -16.25 -22.41 25.78
CA ASP A 138 -15.33 -21.29 25.99
C ASP A 138 -16.04 -19.93 26.04
N VAL A 139 -17.31 -19.88 25.68
CA VAL A 139 -18.18 -18.71 25.79
C VAL A 139 -18.98 -18.84 27.07
N ALA A 140 -19.16 -17.79 27.85
CA ALA A 140 -19.93 -17.80 29.10
C ALA A 140 -20.75 -16.52 29.25
N GLY A 141 -21.82 -16.56 30.05
CA GLY A 141 -22.62 -15.38 30.38
C GLY A 141 -23.46 -14.79 29.24
N CYS A 142 -23.75 -15.56 28.21
CA CYS A 142 -24.62 -15.17 27.08
C CYS A 142 -25.53 -16.35 26.68
N ASP A 143 -26.23 -16.94 27.65
CA ASP A 143 -26.98 -18.19 27.45
C ASP A 143 -28.15 -18.00 26.49
N GLU A 144 -28.85 -16.87 26.54
CA GLU A 144 -29.93 -16.55 25.60
C GLU A 144 -29.41 -16.44 24.16
N ALA A 145 -28.27 -15.73 23.98
CA ALA A 145 -27.65 -15.58 22.66
C ALA A 145 -27.17 -16.95 22.12
N LYS A 146 -26.64 -17.82 22.98
CA LYS A 146 -26.24 -19.20 22.62
C LYS A 146 -27.42 -20.03 22.16
N GLU A 147 -28.53 -19.97 22.88
CA GLU A 147 -29.75 -20.72 22.53
C GLU A 147 -30.26 -20.29 21.15
N GLU A 148 -30.27 -18.99 20.87
CA GLU A 148 -30.65 -18.48 19.55
C GLU A 148 -29.73 -18.96 18.42
N VAL A 149 -28.41 -19.02 18.64
CA VAL A 149 -27.47 -19.44 17.59
C VAL A 149 -27.28 -20.97 17.50
N THR A 150 -27.81 -21.74 18.45
CA THR A 150 -27.68 -23.20 18.47
C THR A 150 -28.33 -23.85 17.24
N GLU A 151 -29.44 -23.29 16.77
CA GLU A 151 -30.10 -23.73 15.53
C GLU A 151 -29.17 -23.63 14.31
N LEU A 152 -28.32 -22.60 14.24
CA LEU A 152 -27.38 -22.40 13.15
C LEU A 152 -26.31 -23.50 13.13
N VAL A 153 -25.86 -23.93 14.30
CA VAL A 153 -24.89 -25.02 14.45
C VAL A 153 -25.50 -26.33 13.96
N GLU A 154 -26.74 -26.63 14.37
CA GLU A 154 -27.43 -27.85 13.95
C GLU A 154 -27.64 -27.87 12.43
N PHE A 155 -27.98 -26.72 11.84
CA PHE A 155 -28.11 -26.60 10.40
C PHE A 155 -26.78 -26.85 9.67
N LEU A 156 -25.67 -26.26 10.13
CA LEU A 156 -24.37 -26.47 9.50
C LEU A 156 -23.88 -27.93 9.61
N ARG A 157 -24.30 -28.65 10.66
CA ARG A 157 -23.99 -30.07 10.85
C ARG A 157 -24.89 -30.99 10.01
N ASP A 158 -26.20 -30.72 9.93
CA ASP A 158 -27.14 -31.49 9.12
C ASP A 158 -28.15 -30.59 8.38
N PRO A 159 -27.77 -30.05 7.21
CA PRO A 159 -28.65 -29.22 6.38
C PRO A 159 -29.89 -29.98 5.90
N SER A 160 -29.81 -31.31 5.78
CA SER A 160 -30.87 -32.13 5.19
C SER A 160 -32.11 -32.20 6.07
N LYS A 161 -31.93 -32.16 7.39
CA LYS A 161 -33.01 -32.15 8.38
C LYS A 161 -33.96 -30.97 8.18
N PHE A 162 -33.41 -29.78 7.95
CA PHE A 162 -34.19 -28.55 7.76
C PHE A 162 -34.85 -28.48 6.38
N GLN A 163 -34.17 -28.95 5.33
CA GLN A 163 -34.73 -29.00 3.98
C GLN A 163 -35.94 -29.93 3.88
N LYS A 164 -35.90 -31.09 4.55
CA LYS A 164 -37.03 -32.05 4.60
C LYS A 164 -38.29 -31.45 5.25
N LEU A 165 -38.11 -30.54 6.19
CA LEU A 165 -39.20 -29.84 6.88
C LEU A 165 -39.68 -28.60 6.11
N GLY A 166 -39.08 -28.27 4.96
CA GLY A 166 -39.40 -27.06 4.18
C GLY A 166 -38.95 -25.76 4.85
N GLY A 167 -38.08 -25.84 5.86
CA GLY A 167 -37.54 -24.69 6.56
C GLY A 167 -36.66 -23.85 5.65
N ARG A 168 -36.82 -22.52 5.71
CA ARG A 168 -35.91 -21.57 5.05
C ARG A 168 -34.82 -21.17 6.04
N ILE A 169 -33.58 -21.27 5.59
CA ILE A 169 -32.42 -21.00 6.41
C ILE A 169 -32.17 -19.49 6.45
N PRO A 170 -31.87 -18.93 7.63
CA PRO A 170 -31.47 -17.54 7.74
C PRO A 170 -30.15 -17.33 6.98
N ARG A 171 -30.15 -16.39 6.04
CA ARG A 171 -28.96 -16.11 5.22
C ARG A 171 -27.92 -15.30 5.98
N GLY A 172 -28.38 -14.51 6.96
CA GLY A 172 -27.54 -13.60 7.70
C GLY A 172 -27.99 -13.40 9.13
N VAL A 173 -27.05 -13.45 10.06
CA VAL A 173 -27.29 -13.18 11.47
C VAL A 173 -26.52 -11.93 11.89
N LEU A 174 -27.21 -10.97 12.48
CA LEU A 174 -26.60 -9.76 13.03
C LEU A 174 -26.50 -9.88 14.55
N LEU A 175 -25.28 -9.92 15.06
CA LEU A 175 -24.97 -9.84 16.48
C LEU A 175 -24.90 -8.37 16.91
N VAL A 176 -25.80 -7.96 17.79
CA VAL A 176 -25.92 -6.57 18.25
C VAL A 176 -25.63 -6.48 19.73
N GLY A 177 -24.76 -5.57 20.14
CA GLY A 177 -24.54 -5.31 21.57
C GLY A 177 -23.34 -4.44 21.85
N PRO A 178 -23.12 -4.03 23.11
CA PRO A 178 -21.98 -3.22 23.51
C PRO A 178 -20.62 -3.83 23.11
N PRO A 179 -19.56 -3.02 22.97
CA PRO A 179 -18.21 -3.56 22.74
C PRO A 179 -17.78 -4.45 23.92
N GLY A 180 -17.03 -5.50 23.63
CA GLY A 180 -16.48 -6.40 24.67
C GLY A 180 -17.43 -7.50 25.17
N THR A 181 -18.67 -7.58 24.70
CA THR A 181 -19.63 -8.63 25.14
C THR A 181 -19.43 -10.00 24.47
N GLY A 182 -18.33 -10.20 23.74
CA GLY A 182 -18.00 -11.53 23.18
C GLY A 182 -18.68 -11.87 21.84
N LYS A 183 -19.20 -10.91 21.08
CA LYS A 183 -19.80 -11.13 19.75
C LYS A 183 -18.90 -11.96 18.81
N THR A 184 -17.63 -11.57 18.67
CA THR A 184 -16.63 -12.28 17.86
C THR A 184 -16.31 -13.68 18.42
N LEU A 185 -16.38 -13.85 19.74
CA LEU A 185 -16.14 -15.13 20.41
C LEU A 185 -17.30 -16.11 20.15
N ILE A 186 -18.55 -15.64 20.24
CA ILE A 186 -19.74 -16.42 19.90
C ILE A 186 -19.67 -16.88 18.44
N ALA A 187 -19.35 -15.98 17.50
CA ALA A 187 -19.25 -16.33 16.09
C ALA A 187 -18.19 -17.42 15.83
N ARG A 188 -17.02 -17.34 16.48
CA ARG A 188 -15.99 -18.37 16.41
C ARG A 188 -16.44 -19.69 17.03
N ALA A 189 -17.18 -19.64 18.13
CA ALA A 189 -17.69 -20.82 18.80
C ALA A 189 -18.75 -21.55 17.95
N ILE A 190 -19.62 -20.83 17.23
CA ILE A 190 -20.57 -21.44 16.28
C ILE A 190 -19.81 -22.25 15.22
N ALA A 191 -18.73 -21.68 14.65
CA ALA A 191 -17.93 -22.36 13.66
C ALA A 191 -17.17 -23.58 14.21
N GLY A 192 -16.62 -23.48 15.43
CA GLY A 192 -15.94 -24.58 16.10
C GLY A 192 -16.88 -25.72 16.48
N GLU A 193 -18.09 -25.39 16.95
CA GLU A 193 -19.14 -26.38 17.20
C GLU A 193 -19.61 -27.06 15.91
N ALA A 194 -19.85 -26.28 14.85
CA ALA A 194 -20.25 -26.83 13.56
C ALA A 194 -19.13 -27.56 12.82
N LYS A 195 -17.86 -27.35 13.22
CA LYS A 195 -16.65 -27.82 12.53
C LYS A 195 -16.62 -27.41 11.05
N VAL A 196 -16.85 -26.12 10.81
CA VAL A 196 -16.81 -25.54 9.46
C VAL A 196 -15.73 -24.45 9.36
N PRO A 197 -15.18 -24.19 8.16
CA PRO A 197 -14.27 -23.08 7.94
C PRO A 197 -14.86 -21.74 8.39
N PHE A 198 -14.01 -20.91 8.99
CA PHE A 198 -14.38 -19.58 9.48
C PHE A 198 -13.55 -18.50 8.81
N PHE A 199 -14.21 -17.66 8.01
CA PHE A 199 -13.61 -16.51 7.36
C PHE A 199 -13.92 -15.27 8.17
N SER A 200 -12.89 -14.56 8.65
CA SER A 200 -13.08 -13.31 9.41
C SER A 200 -12.50 -12.12 8.68
N ILE A 201 -13.28 -11.05 8.60
CA ILE A 201 -12.90 -9.76 8.03
C ILE A 201 -13.47 -8.63 8.88
N SER A 202 -12.75 -7.51 8.99
CA SER A 202 -13.28 -6.30 9.60
C SER A 202 -14.03 -5.48 8.55
N GLY A 203 -15.15 -4.87 8.92
CA GLY A 203 -15.90 -3.94 8.08
C GLY A 203 -15.03 -2.77 7.63
N SER A 204 -14.06 -2.35 8.46
CA SER A 204 -13.07 -1.33 8.10
C SER A 204 -12.16 -1.74 6.94
N ASP A 205 -11.89 -3.04 6.75
CA ASP A 205 -11.00 -3.54 5.68
C ASP A 205 -11.60 -3.35 4.28
N PHE A 206 -12.89 -3.03 4.21
CA PHE A 206 -13.60 -2.73 2.98
C PHE A 206 -13.57 -1.24 2.62
N VAL A 207 -13.14 -0.36 3.52
CA VAL A 207 -13.09 1.09 3.31
C VAL A 207 -11.67 1.48 2.93
N GLU A 208 -11.45 1.82 1.66
CA GLU A 208 -10.15 2.14 1.09
C GLU A 208 -10.16 3.47 0.34
N MET A 209 -8.98 4.05 0.12
CA MET A 209 -8.84 5.33 -0.63
C MET A 209 -9.12 5.17 -2.14
N PHE A 210 -9.07 3.94 -2.66
CA PHE A 210 -9.25 3.65 -4.07
C PHE A 210 -10.65 3.12 -4.35
N VAL A 211 -11.37 3.83 -5.21
CA VAL A 211 -12.74 3.47 -5.63
C VAL A 211 -12.77 2.06 -6.21
N GLY A 212 -13.76 1.26 -5.78
CA GLY A 212 -14.00 -0.08 -6.30
C GLY A 212 -13.14 -1.21 -5.69
N VAL A 213 -12.12 -0.88 -4.87
CA VAL A 213 -11.31 -1.92 -4.19
C VAL A 213 -12.12 -2.67 -3.15
N GLY A 214 -12.94 -1.97 -2.35
CA GLY A 214 -13.83 -2.60 -1.37
C GLY A 214 -14.79 -3.60 -2.02
N ALA A 215 -15.49 -3.19 -3.08
CA ALA A 215 -16.40 -4.05 -3.84
C ALA A 215 -15.70 -5.29 -4.44
N ALA A 216 -14.47 -5.15 -4.96
CA ALA A 216 -13.71 -6.29 -5.47
C ALA A 216 -13.36 -7.31 -4.37
N ARG A 217 -12.96 -6.84 -3.17
CA ARG A 217 -12.68 -7.70 -2.01
C ARG A 217 -13.92 -8.44 -1.52
N VAL A 218 -15.08 -7.77 -1.53
CA VAL A 218 -16.36 -8.41 -1.19
C VAL A 218 -16.62 -9.59 -2.13
N ARG A 219 -16.50 -9.41 -3.44
CA ARG A 219 -16.68 -10.51 -4.42
C ARG A 219 -15.71 -11.66 -4.18
N ASP A 220 -14.42 -11.37 -4.06
CA ASP A 220 -13.38 -12.40 -3.87
C ASP A 220 -13.57 -13.19 -2.56
N MET A 221 -13.98 -12.52 -1.48
CA MET A 221 -14.34 -13.17 -0.23
C MET A 221 -15.52 -14.14 -0.43
N PHE A 222 -16.58 -13.69 -1.09
CA PHE A 222 -17.76 -14.52 -1.34
C PHE A 222 -17.49 -15.69 -2.30
N GLU A 223 -16.69 -15.49 -3.33
CA GLU A 223 -16.23 -16.58 -4.21
C GLU A 223 -15.39 -17.62 -3.45
N THR A 224 -14.52 -17.17 -2.56
CA THR A 224 -13.70 -18.06 -1.73
C THR A 224 -14.56 -18.85 -0.74
N ALA A 225 -15.53 -18.21 -0.10
CA ALA A 225 -16.48 -18.88 0.80
C ALA A 225 -17.32 -19.93 0.05
N LYS A 226 -17.81 -19.61 -1.16
CA LYS A 226 -18.56 -20.55 -2.01
C LYS A 226 -17.76 -21.83 -2.32
N LYS A 227 -16.44 -21.70 -2.56
CA LYS A 227 -15.55 -22.85 -2.81
C LYS A 227 -15.30 -23.72 -1.56
N ASN A 228 -15.48 -23.17 -0.36
CA ASN A 228 -15.25 -23.84 0.91
C ASN A 228 -16.54 -24.12 1.69
N SER A 229 -17.68 -24.18 0.99
CA SER A 229 -18.98 -24.48 1.62
C SER A 229 -19.03 -25.94 2.14
N PRO A 230 -19.66 -26.21 3.31
CA PRO A 230 -20.32 -25.25 4.20
C PRO A 230 -19.33 -24.42 5.02
N CYS A 231 -19.55 -23.11 5.16
CA CYS A 231 -18.67 -22.23 5.93
C CYS A 231 -19.39 -21.01 6.53
N ILE A 232 -18.70 -20.32 7.44
CA ILE A 232 -19.16 -19.07 8.05
C ILE A 232 -18.29 -17.91 7.58
N ILE A 233 -18.94 -16.83 7.13
CA ILE A 233 -18.31 -15.52 6.91
C ILE A 233 -18.66 -14.62 8.09
N PHE A 234 -17.67 -14.19 8.84
CA PHE A 234 -17.81 -13.24 9.93
C PHE A 234 -17.30 -11.85 9.54
N ILE A 235 -18.19 -10.86 9.59
CA ILE A 235 -17.88 -9.44 9.36
C ILE A 235 -18.00 -8.68 10.69
N ASP A 236 -16.87 -8.33 11.28
CA ASP A 236 -16.86 -7.46 12.46
C ASP A 236 -17.07 -5.99 12.06
N GLU A 237 -17.54 -5.14 12.96
CA GLU A 237 -17.72 -3.69 12.70
C GLU A 237 -18.43 -3.38 11.36
N ILE A 238 -19.53 -4.10 11.08
CA ILE A 238 -20.30 -3.93 9.82
C ILE A 238 -20.79 -2.48 9.64
N ASP A 239 -20.91 -1.71 10.73
CA ASP A 239 -21.26 -0.30 10.72
C ASP A 239 -20.23 0.62 10.04
N ALA A 240 -18.99 0.15 9.81
CA ALA A 240 -18.01 0.87 9.01
C ALA A 240 -18.45 1.04 7.54
N VAL A 241 -19.09 0.01 6.96
CA VAL A 241 -19.60 -0.02 5.57
C VAL A 241 -21.11 0.09 5.46
N GLY A 242 -21.83 -0.33 6.51
CA GLY A 242 -23.28 -0.45 6.52
C GLY A 242 -24.02 0.78 7.02
N ARG A 243 -23.34 1.90 7.27
CA ARG A 243 -23.97 3.10 7.83
C ARG A 243 -24.92 3.77 6.84
N SER A 244 -26.13 4.06 7.28
CA SER A 244 -27.12 4.83 6.52
C SER A 244 -26.62 6.25 6.20
N ARG A 245 -26.98 6.75 5.02
CA ARG A 245 -26.55 8.07 4.56
C ARG A 245 -27.01 9.19 5.51
N GLY A 246 -26.12 10.12 5.80
CA GLY A 246 -26.48 11.50 6.16
C GLY A 246 -26.40 12.37 4.90
N ALA A 247 -27.19 13.44 4.83
CA ALA A 247 -27.27 14.39 3.69
C ALA A 247 -25.98 15.24 3.51
N GLY A 248 -24.83 14.60 3.32
CA GLY A 248 -23.53 15.23 3.17
C GLY A 248 -23.00 15.11 1.74
N THR A 249 -22.92 16.24 1.05
CA THR A 249 -22.36 16.41 -0.28
C THR A 249 -20.83 16.25 -0.23
N GLY A 250 -20.30 15.07 -0.52
CA GLY A 250 -18.86 14.82 -0.58
C GLY A 250 -18.50 13.42 -1.10
N GLY A 251 -17.68 13.34 -2.14
CA GLY A 251 -17.35 12.13 -2.92
C GLY A 251 -16.58 11.01 -2.20
N GLY A 252 -16.49 11.02 -0.87
CA GLY A 252 -16.05 9.87 -0.08
C GLY A 252 -17.16 8.84 0.17
N ASN A 253 -18.41 9.18 -0.14
CA ASN A 253 -19.56 8.30 0.05
C ASN A 253 -19.69 7.23 -1.06
N ASP A 254 -19.15 7.49 -2.25
CA ASP A 254 -19.39 6.65 -3.43
C ASP A 254 -18.73 5.26 -3.28
N GLU A 255 -17.56 5.19 -2.64
CA GLU A 255 -16.83 3.94 -2.41
C GLU A 255 -17.52 3.03 -1.38
N ARG A 256 -17.98 3.63 -0.27
CA ARG A 256 -18.71 2.91 0.78
C ARG A 256 -20.05 2.41 0.24
N GLU A 257 -20.76 3.23 -0.51
CA GLU A 257 -22.03 2.88 -1.13
C GLU A 257 -21.86 1.76 -2.16
N GLN A 258 -20.85 1.84 -3.01
CA GLN A 258 -20.55 0.80 -3.98
C GLN A 258 -20.24 -0.53 -3.29
N THR A 259 -19.46 -0.49 -2.21
CA THR A 259 -19.08 -1.69 -1.46
C THR A 259 -20.25 -2.28 -0.69
N LEU A 260 -21.10 -1.45 -0.07
CA LEU A 260 -22.34 -1.87 0.56
C LEU A 260 -23.29 -2.52 -0.45
N ASN A 261 -23.52 -1.88 -1.61
CA ASN A 261 -24.38 -2.44 -2.65
C ASN A 261 -23.83 -3.77 -3.17
N GLN A 262 -22.51 -3.91 -3.32
CA GLN A 262 -21.92 -5.19 -3.69
C GLN A 262 -22.17 -6.27 -2.63
N LEU A 263 -22.05 -5.94 -1.33
CA LEU A 263 -22.38 -6.86 -0.25
C LEU A 263 -23.84 -7.32 -0.35
N LEU A 264 -24.77 -6.39 -0.57
CA LEU A 264 -26.20 -6.69 -0.75
C LEU A 264 -26.47 -7.62 -1.94
N VAL A 265 -25.82 -7.37 -3.08
CA VAL A 265 -25.94 -8.20 -4.28
C VAL A 265 -25.42 -9.62 -4.01
N GLU A 266 -24.29 -9.77 -3.33
CA GLU A 266 -23.78 -11.09 -2.97
C GLU A 266 -24.69 -11.82 -1.99
N MET A 267 -25.25 -11.12 -0.99
CA MET A 267 -26.21 -11.68 -0.03
C MET A 267 -27.50 -12.18 -0.71
N ASP A 268 -28.05 -11.39 -1.62
CA ASP A 268 -29.27 -11.73 -2.36
C ASP A 268 -29.00 -12.87 -3.38
N GLY A 269 -27.80 -12.89 -3.96
CA GLY A 269 -27.34 -13.86 -4.97
C GLY A 269 -27.11 -15.28 -4.45
N PHE A 270 -27.22 -15.53 -3.14
CA PHE A 270 -27.16 -16.89 -2.60
C PHE A 270 -28.44 -17.68 -2.83
N GLU A 271 -28.31 -18.94 -3.21
CA GLU A 271 -29.39 -19.91 -3.00
C GLU A 271 -29.36 -20.38 -1.53
N ALA A 272 -30.52 -20.60 -0.93
CA ALA A 272 -30.62 -21.07 0.46
C ALA A 272 -29.92 -22.43 0.70
N SER A 273 -29.63 -23.17 -0.38
CA SER A 273 -28.92 -24.45 -0.41
C SER A 273 -27.40 -24.32 -0.39
N SER A 274 -26.83 -23.12 -0.53
CA SER A 274 -25.39 -22.93 -0.74
C SER A 274 -24.52 -23.21 0.48
N GLY A 275 -25.10 -23.41 1.68
CA GLY A 275 -24.36 -23.77 2.90
C GLY A 275 -23.46 -22.69 3.47
N VAL A 276 -23.56 -21.45 2.98
CA VAL A 276 -22.79 -20.30 3.47
C VAL A 276 -23.67 -19.46 4.39
N ILE A 277 -23.21 -19.22 5.63
CA ILE A 277 -23.88 -18.35 6.59
C ILE A 277 -23.05 -17.10 6.82
N ILE A 278 -23.70 -15.95 6.79
CA ILE A 278 -23.07 -14.65 7.06
C ILE A 278 -23.41 -14.23 8.48
N ILE A 279 -22.41 -13.97 9.31
CA ILE A 279 -22.59 -13.42 10.65
C ILE A 279 -21.92 -12.05 10.67
N ALA A 280 -22.66 -11.01 11.00
CA ALA A 280 -22.13 -9.67 11.17
C ALA A 280 -22.22 -9.22 12.62
N ALA A 281 -21.26 -8.44 13.10
CA ALA A 281 -21.30 -7.84 14.43
C ALA A 281 -21.33 -6.32 14.35
N THR A 282 -22.14 -5.69 15.20
CA THR A 282 -22.19 -4.24 15.35
C THR A 282 -22.38 -3.83 16.80
N ASN A 283 -21.85 -2.66 17.16
CA ASN A 283 -22.18 -1.99 18.41
C ASN A 283 -23.38 -1.05 18.28
N ARG A 284 -23.79 -0.74 17.04
CA ARG A 284 -24.75 0.31 16.70
C ARG A 284 -25.67 -0.13 15.56
N ALA A 285 -26.70 -0.88 15.89
CA ALA A 285 -27.71 -1.28 14.91
C ALA A 285 -28.55 -0.09 14.42
N ASP A 286 -28.66 0.98 15.21
CA ASP A 286 -29.43 2.20 14.93
C ASP A 286 -28.94 2.97 13.70
N VAL A 287 -27.63 2.92 13.41
CA VAL A 287 -27.04 3.66 12.29
C VAL A 287 -26.99 2.86 11.00
N LEU A 288 -27.30 1.56 11.03
CA LEU A 288 -27.22 0.70 9.86
C LEU A 288 -28.29 1.03 8.83
N ASP A 289 -27.95 0.82 7.56
CA ASP A 289 -28.88 0.91 6.44
C ASP A 289 -29.98 -0.14 6.61
N LYS A 290 -31.24 0.31 6.57
CA LYS A 290 -32.42 -0.56 6.67
C LYS A 290 -32.43 -1.65 5.59
N ALA A 291 -31.76 -1.44 4.46
CA ALA A 291 -31.60 -2.42 3.41
C ALA A 291 -30.90 -3.70 3.92
N LEU A 292 -29.93 -3.59 4.83
CA LEU A 292 -29.23 -4.74 5.42
C LEU A 292 -30.15 -5.59 6.32
N LEU A 293 -31.10 -4.95 6.99
CA LEU A 293 -32.02 -5.57 7.96
C LEU A 293 -33.28 -6.15 7.32
N ARG A 294 -33.39 -6.14 5.98
CA ARG A 294 -34.56 -6.70 5.28
C ARG A 294 -34.52 -8.24 5.29
N PRO A 295 -35.69 -8.90 5.32
CA PRO A 295 -35.77 -10.35 5.20
C PRO A 295 -35.01 -10.86 3.96
N GLY A 296 -34.24 -11.94 4.13
CA GLY A 296 -33.34 -12.47 3.10
C GLY A 296 -31.90 -11.91 3.14
N ARG A 297 -31.60 -11.00 4.06
CA ARG A 297 -30.23 -10.50 4.32
C ARG A 297 -29.87 -10.80 5.77
N PHE A 298 -29.80 -9.81 6.65
CA PHE A 298 -29.75 -10.04 8.10
C PHE A 298 -31.17 -10.18 8.65
N ASP A 299 -31.75 -11.35 8.42
CA ASP A 299 -33.09 -11.70 8.85
C ASP A 299 -33.18 -12.04 10.34
N ARG A 300 -32.09 -12.48 10.95
CA ARG A 300 -31.99 -12.72 12.40
C ARG A 300 -31.13 -11.67 13.08
N GLN A 301 -31.62 -11.14 14.20
CA GLN A 301 -30.86 -10.23 15.07
C GLN A 301 -30.77 -10.85 16.45
N VAL A 302 -29.55 -11.10 16.92
CA VAL A 302 -29.28 -11.69 18.22
C VAL A 302 -28.64 -10.63 19.10
N MET A 303 -29.26 -10.36 20.25
CA MET A 303 -28.76 -9.38 21.21
C MET A 303 -27.71 -10.02 22.13
N VAL A 304 -26.52 -9.45 22.17
CA VAL A 304 -25.41 -9.88 23.03
C VAL A 304 -25.12 -8.78 24.06
N GLY A 305 -25.88 -8.83 25.15
CA GLY A 305 -25.85 -7.83 26.22
C GLY A 305 -24.68 -7.99 27.19
N LEU A 306 -24.68 -7.15 28.22
CA LEU A 306 -23.79 -7.31 29.36
C LEU A 306 -24.23 -8.53 30.18
N PRO A 307 -23.28 -9.29 30.77
CA PRO A 307 -23.61 -10.47 31.55
C PRO A 307 -24.31 -10.11 32.86
N ASP A 308 -25.17 -11.00 33.33
CA ASP A 308 -25.73 -10.94 34.67
C ASP A 308 -24.70 -11.39 35.73
N ILE A 309 -25.09 -11.44 37.01
CA ILE A 309 -24.19 -11.86 38.09
C ILE A 309 -23.68 -13.29 37.86
N LYS A 310 -24.55 -14.20 37.42
CA LYS A 310 -24.19 -15.60 37.16
C LYS A 310 -23.29 -15.71 35.92
N GLY A 311 -23.60 -14.97 34.87
CA GLY A 311 -22.80 -14.90 33.65
C GLY A 311 -21.39 -14.38 33.93
N ARG A 312 -21.25 -13.34 34.75
CA ARG A 312 -19.93 -12.87 35.21
C ARG A 312 -19.15 -13.95 35.96
N GLU A 313 -19.81 -14.66 36.88
CA GLU A 313 -19.18 -15.78 37.60
C GLU A 313 -18.68 -16.85 36.62
N GLN A 314 -19.49 -17.25 35.64
CA GLN A 314 -19.09 -18.21 34.63
C GLN A 314 -17.93 -17.71 33.76
N ILE A 315 -17.95 -16.44 33.34
CA ILE A 315 -16.85 -15.82 32.57
C ILE A 315 -15.56 -15.86 33.38
N LEU A 316 -15.62 -15.48 34.66
CA LEU A 316 -14.47 -15.56 35.57
C LEU A 316 -13.96 -17.00 35.68
N LEU A 317 -14.83 -17.98 35.86
CA LEU A 317 -14.44 -19.40 35.94
C LEU A 317 -13.73 -19.88 34.67
N VAL A 318 -14.16 -19.44 33.47
CA VAL A 318 -13.49 -19.77 32.20
C VAL A 318 -12.07 -19.19 32.15
N HIS A 319 -11.90 -17.93 32.57
CA HIS A 319 -10.60 -17.27 32.57
C HIS A 319 -9.67 -17.75 33.70
N MET A 320 -10.22 -18.10 34.86
CA MET A 320 -9.48 -18.61 36.02
C MET A 320 -8.81 -19.96 35.73
N ARG A 321 -9.35 -20.79 34.82
CA ARG A 321 -8.71 -22.06 34.41
C ARG A 321 -7.32 -21.88 33.79
N LYS A 322 -7.01 -20.68 33.29
CA LYS A 322 -5.74 -20.38 32.61
C LYS A 322 -4.64 -19.90 33.56
N VAL A 323 -4.97 -19.67 34.83
CA VAL A 323 -4.05 -19.08 35.83
C VAL A 323 -4.05 -19.92 37.11
N PRO A 324 -2.91 -20.00 37.83
CA PRO A 324 -2.90 -20.60 39.15
C PRO A 324 -3.73 -19.74 40.11
N ILE A 325 -4.61 -20.37 40.88
CA ILE A 325 -5.49 -19.71 41.85
C ILE A 325 -5.36 -20.40 43.21
N ASP A 326 -5.44 -19.61 44.28
CA ASP A 326 -5.54 -20.14 45.64
C ASP A 326 -6.97 -20.68 45.89
N PRO A 327 -7.14 -21.77 46.66
CA PRO A 327 -8.47 -22.31 46.99
C PRO A 327 -9.44 -21.31 47.64
N ASP A 328 -8.92 -20.26 48.28
CA ASP A 328 -9.76 -19.24 48.92
C ASP A 328 -10.37 -18.24 47.93
N VAL A 329 -9.93 -18.24 46.66
CA VAL A 329 -10.44 -17.34 45.63
C VAL A 329 -11.78 -17.83 45.09
N LYS A 330 -12.87 -17.12 45.40
CA LYS A 330 -14.21 -17.45 44.93
C LYS A 330 -14.72 -16.50 43.85
N ALA A 331 -15.09 -17.06 42.70
CA ALA A 331 -15.54 -16.29 41.53
C ALA A 331 -16.85 -15.52 41.78
N ASP A 332 -17.76 -16.07 42.59
CA ASP A 332 -19.04 -15.46 42.94
C ASP A 332 -18.87 -14.15 43.72
N ILE A 333 -17.89 -14.10 44.64
CA ILE A 333 -17.56 -12.89 45.41
C ILE A 333 -17.02 -11.80 44.47
N ILE A 334 -16.11 -12.16 43.57
CA ILE A 334 -15.53 -11.24 42.59
C ILE A 334 -16.62 -10.71 41.65
N ALA A 335 -17.49 -11.58 41.13
CA ALA A 335 -18.59 -11.22 40.23
C ALA A 335 -19.57 -10.21 40.87
N ARG A 336 -19.79 -10.28 42.19
CA ARG A 336 -20.58 -9.29 42.93
C ARG A 336 -19.85 -7.97 43.12
N GLY A 337 -18.52 -8.01 43.25
CA GLY A 337 -17.67 -6.83 43.41
C GLY A 337 -17.39 -6.05 42.12
N THR A 338 -17.70 -6.61 40.94
CA THR A 338 -17.45 -5.99 39.62
C THR A 338 -18.74 -5.73 38.83
N PRO A 339 -19.66 -4.87 39.31
CA PRO A 339 -20.86 -4.53 38.56
C PRO A 339 -20.53 -3.73 37.28
N GLY A 340 -21.28 -3.97 36.21
CA GLY A 340 -21.14 -3.25 34.92
C GLY A 340 -20.10 -3.82 33.95
N PHE A 341 -19.41 -4.90 34.34
CA PHE A 341 -18.58 -5.73 33.47
C PHE A 341 -19.30 -7.04 33.12
#